data_AF-A0A6P0UJS0-F1
#
_entry.id   AF-A0A6P0UJS0-F1
#
_cell.length_a   1.000
_cell.length_b   1.000
_cell.length_c   1.000
_cell.angle_alpha   90.00
_cell.angle_beta   90.00
_cell.angle_gamma   90.00
#
_symmetry.space_group_name_H-M   'P 1'
#
loop_
_entity.id
_entity.type
_entity.pdbx_description
1 polymer ?
#
loop_
_entity_poly.entity_id
_entity_poly.type
_entity_poly.pdbx_seq_one_letter_code
_entity_poly.pdbx_strand_id
1 'polypeptide(L)'
;MKRLIEWYWKIRSSGETLADIDEFYGTIVSKMPCDQKIDYCRSLVYRTEDDLRYCECKLQRIKLKQLLRASTLELKYLKMAAA
;
A
#
# COMPACT_ATOMS: atom_id res chain seq x y z
N MET A 1 2.31 0.84 13.79
CA MET A 1 1.91 -0.24 12.87
C MET A 1 0.44 -0.66 12.99
N LYS A 2 -0.10 -1.04 14.17
CA LYS A 2 -1.53 -1.43 14.34
C LYS A 2 -2.53 -0.41 13.74
N ARG A 3 -2.34 0.89 14.02
CA ARG A 3 -3.18 1.98 13.49
C ARG A 3 -3.18 2.11 11.97
N LEU A 4 -2.07 1.81 11.29
CA LEU A 4 -1.97 1.88 9.82
C LEU A 4 -2.69 0.69 9.16
N ILE A 5 -2.64 -0.47 9.79
CA ILE A 5 -3.32 -1.68 9.33
C ILE A 5 -4.82 -1.54 9.55
N GLU A 6 -5.26 -1.08 10.71
CA GLU A 6 -6.67 -0.77 11.01
C GLU A 6 -7.23 0.31 10.07
N TRP A 7 -6.46 1.38 9.82
CA TRP A 7 -6.91 2.45 8.93
C TRP A 7 -6.98 1.99 7.47
N TYR A 8 -6.00 1.21 6.98
CA TYR A 8 -6.08 0.60 5.64
C TYR A 8 -7.29 -0.33 5.47
N TRP A 9 -7.60 -1.14 6.49
CA TRP A 9 -8.81 -1.96 6.49
C TRP A 9 -10.07 -1.09 6.45
N LYS A 10 -10.06 0.03 7.17
CA LYS A 10 -11.13 1.02 7.14
C LYS A 10 -11.31 1.59 5.72
N ILE A 11 -10.27 2.13 5.09
CA ILE A 11 -10.30 2.65 3.69
C ILE A 11 -10.85 1.61 2.73
N ARG A 12 -10.35 0.37 2.79
CA ARG A 12 -10.73 -0.67 1.82
C ARG A 12 -12.22 -1.05 1.94
N SER A 13 -12.79 -0.87 3.13
CA SER A 13 -14.19 -1.17 3.43
C SER A 13 -15.13 0.03 3.27
N SER A 14 -14.62 1.25 3.27
CA SER A 14 -15.39 2.48 3.04
C SER A 14 -15.31 2.88 1.57
N GLY A 15 -16.41 3.36 1.00
CA GLY A 15 -16.47 3.89 -0.37
C GLY A 15 -15.74 5.23 -0.51
N GLU A 16 -14.49 5.30 -0.08
CA GLU A 16 -13.66 6.52 -0.12
C GLU A 16 -13.29 6.90 -1.56
N THR A 17 -13.18 8.20 -1.76
CA THR A 17 -12.92 8.85 -3.02
C THR A 17 -11.41 8.90 -3.30
N LEU A 18 -11.03 9.19 -4.55
CA LEU A 18 -9.62 9.42 -4.90
C LEU A 18 -8.99 10.53 -4.04
N ALA A 19 -9.77 11.54 -3.63
CA ALA A 19 -9.30 12.62 -2.78
C ALA A 19 -8.89 12.15 -1.38
N ASP A 20 -9.60 11.18 -0.80
CA ASP A 20 -9.28 10.63 0.52
C ASP A 20 -7.96 9.84 0.48
N ILE A 21 -7.72 9.12 -0.62
CA ILE A 21 -6.47 8.40 -0.88
C ILE A 21 -5.30 9.36 -1.06
N ASP A 22 -5.51 10.44 -1.83
CA ASP A 22 -4.50 11.47 -2.07
C ASP A 22 -4.16 12.23 -0.78
N GLU A 23 -5.17 12.57 0.03
CA GLU A 23 -4.99 13.20 1.34
C GLU A 23 -4.15 12.30 2.24
N PHE A 24 -4.45 11.00 2.31
CA PHE A 24 -3.67 10.07 3.11
C PHE A 24 -2.20 10.00 2.67
N TYR A 25 -1.95 9.90 1.37
CA TYR A 25 -0.59 9.90 0.87
C TYR A 25 0.14 11.21 1.19
N GLY A 26 -0.52 12.34 0.97
CA GLY A 26 0.05 13.68 1.17
C GLY A 26 0.28 14.04 2.64
N THR A 27 -0.58 13.58 3.55
CA THR A 27 -0.53 13.97 4.97
C THR A 27 0.19 12.97 5.86
N ILE A 28 0.05 11.68 5.57
CA ILE A 28 0.53 10.60 6.44
C ILE A 28 1.76 9.93 5.84
N VAL A 29 1.66 9.35 4.65
CA VAL A 29 2.74 8.53 4.08
C VAL A 29 3.95 9.39 3.70
N SER A 30 3.74 10.55 3.07
CA SER A 30 4.83 11.43 2.61
C SER A 30 5.73 11.91 3.75
N LYS A 31 5.17 12.13 4.94
CA LYS A 31 5.86 12.67 6.13
C LYS A 31 6.51 11.59 7.00
N MET A 32 6.31 10.31 6.69
CA MET A 32 6.93 9.23 7.47
C MET A 32 8.45 9.18 7.29
N PRO A 33 9.20 8.81 8.36
CA PRO A 33 10.60 8.42 8.25
C PRO A 33 10.79 7.28 7.25
N CYS A 34 11.97 7.22 6.63
CA CYS A 34 12.27 6.25 5.57
C CYS A 34 12.00 4.79 6.02
N ASP A 35 12.43 4.43 7.24
CA ASP A 35 12.20 3.09 7.79
C ASP A 35 10.72 2.73 7.91
N GLN A 36 9.89 3.70 8.31
CA GLN A 36 8.44 3.47 8.42
C GLN A 36 7.77 3.35 7.05
N LYS A 37 8.27 4.08 6.03
CA LYS A 37 7.82 3.91 4.64
C LYS A 37 8.19 2.53 4.10
N ILE A 38 9.41 2.06 4.41
CA ILE A 38 9.87 0.70 4.05
C ILE A 38 8.95 -0.35 4.68
N ASP A 39 8.62 -0.23 5.96
CA ASP A 39 7.73 -1.17 6.65
C ASP A 39 6.30 -1.11 6.11
N TYR A 40 5.79 0.07 5.79
CA TYR A 40 4.50 0.23 5.13
C TYR A 40 4.48 -0.46 3.77
N CYS A 41 5.47 -0.19 2.91
CA CYS A 41 5.56 -0.80 1.58
C CYS A 41 5.71 -2.33 1.67
N ARG A 42 6.49 -2.85 2.62
CA ARG A 42 6.58 -4.30 2.89
C ARG A 42 5.22 -4.90 3.25
N SER A 43 4.49 -4.26 4.17
CA SER A 43 3.15 -4.71 4.57
C SER A 43 2.14 -4.64 3.43
N LEU A 44 2.22 -3.61 2.59
CA LEU A 44 1.37 -3.46 1.41
C LEU A 44 1.64 -4.55 0.36
N VAL A 45 2.92 -4.87 0.09
CA VAL A 45 3.32 -5.98 -0.79
C VAL A 45 2.74 -7.30 -0.28
N TYR A 46 2.98 -7.64 1.00
CA TYR A 46 2.50 -8.89 1.60
C TYR A 46 0.98 -9.05 1.47
N ARG A 47 0.21 -8.02 1.82
CA ARG A 47 -1.27 -8.06 1.72
C ARG A 47 -1.76 -8.17 0.28
N THR A 48 -1.10 -7.47 -0.64
CA THR A 48 -1.48 -7.50 -2.06
C THR A 48 -1.19 -8.87 -2.68
N GLU A 49 -0.11 -9.54 -2.26
CA GLU A 49 0.17 -10.93 -2.65
C GLU A 49 -0.88 -11.90 -2.11
N ASP A 50 -1.31 -11.73 -0.86
CA ASP A 50 -2.37 -12.55 -0.26
C ASP A 50 -3.71 -12.34 -0.98
N ASP A 51 -4.09 -11.09 -1.22
CA ASP A 51 -5.28 -10.75 -2.02
C ASP A 51 -5.23 -11.36 -3.41
N LEU A 52 -4.07 -11.39 -4.07
CA LEU A 52 -3.91 -12.01 -5.38
C LEU A 52 -4.15 -13.52 -5.37
N ARG A 53 -3.80 -14.21 -4.27
CA ARG A 53 -4.03 -15.65 -4.11
C ARG A 53 -5.51 -15.98 -4.05
N TYR A 54 -6.30 -15.14 -3.37
CA TYR A 54 -7.73 -15.39 -3.14
C TYR A 54 -8.66 -14.63 -4.09
N CYS A 55 -8.16 -13.65 -4.86
CA CYS A 55 -8.98 -12.86 -5.76
C CYS A 55 -9.37 -13.66 -7.01
N GLU A 56 -10.65 -14.00 -7.15
CA GLU A 56 -11.20 -14.68 -8.34
C GLU A 56 -11.55 -13.69 -9.47
N CYS A 57 -11.88 -12.45 -9.13
CA CYS A 57 -12.26 -11.43 -10.11
C CYS A 57 -11.07 -11.00 -10.99
N LYS A 58 -11.19 -11.21 -12.31
CA LYS A 58 -10.13 -10.90 -13.29
C LYS A 58 -9.71 -9.43 -13.29
N LEU A 59 -10.68 -8.52 -13.26
CA LEU A 59 -10.41 -7.07 -13.27
C LEU A 59 -9.67 -6.65 -12.00
N GLN A 60 -10.12 -7.14 -10.84
CA GLN A 60 -9.50 -6.85 -9.56
C GLN A 60 -8.09 -7.45 -9.47
N ARG A 61 -7.88 -8.64 -10.02
CA ARG A 61 -6.56 -9.27 -10.12
C ARG A 61 -5.57 -8.43 -10.94
N ILE A 62 -6.02 -7.77 -12.02
CA ILE A 62 -5.16 -6.85 -12.80
C ILE A 62 -4.77 -5.64 -11.95
N LYS A 63 -5.73 -5.02 -11.24
CA LYS A 63 -5.48 -3.88 -10.35
C LYS A 63 -4.50 -4.25 -9.23
N LEU A 64 -4.69 -5.41 -8.60
CA LEU A 64 -3.79 -5.91 -7.56
C LEU A 64 -2.38 -6.17 -8.08
N LYS A 65 -2.22 -6.71 -9.31
CA LYS A 65 -0.89 -6.85 -9.94
C LYS A 65 -0.20 -5.51 -10.17
N GLN A 66 -0.94 -4.48 -10.59
CA GLN A 66 -0.40 -3.13 -10.75
C GLN A 66 0.05 -2.55 -9.41
N LEU A 67 -0.79 -2.67 -8.37
CA LEU A 67 -0.47 -2.23 -7.02
C LEU A 67 0.77 -2.97 -6.46
N LEU A 68 0.87 -4.27 -6.68
CA LEU A 68 2.02 -5.08 -6.26
C LEU A 68 3.31 -4.58 -6.93
N ARG A 69 3.27 -4.33 -8.24
CA ARG A 69 4.42 -3.82 -9.01
C ARG A 69 4.86 -2.44 -8.49
N ALA A 70 3.92 -1.53 -8.29
CA ALA A 70 4.20 -0.18 -7.79
C ALA A 70 4.81 -0.23 -6.38
N SER A 71 4.20 -1.00 -5.47
CA SER A 71 4.67 -1.12 -4.08
C SER A 71 6.04 -1.78 -3.96
N THR A 72 6.34 -2.76 -4.82
CA THR A 72 7.64 -3.43 -4.87
C THR A 72 8.73 -2.50 -5.41
N LEU A 73 8.40 -1.70 -6.42
CA LEU A 73 9.32 -0.72 -6.98
C LEU A 73 9.66 0.38 -5.97
N GLU A 74 8.64 0.92 -5.29
CA GLU A 74 8.82 1.92 -4.23
C GLU A 74 9.69 1.38 -3.09
N LEU A 75 9.44 0.14 -2.66
CA LEU A 75 10.25 -0.52 -1.64
C LEU A 75 11.72 -0.64 -2.06
N LYS A 76 11.98 -0.92 -3.34
CA LYS A 76 13.35 -0.97 -3.87
C LYS A 76 14.01 0.40 -3.80
N TYR A 77 13.32 1.46 -4.22
CA TYR A 77 13.85 2.82 -4.17
C TYR A 77 14.13 3.29 -2.74
N LEU A 78 13.21 3.05 -1.81
CA LEU A 78 13.39 3.42 -0.41
C LEU A 78 14.59 2.70 0.23
N LYS A 79 14.79 1.42 -0.08
CA LYS A 79 15.96 0.66 0.38
C LYS A 79 17.28 1.17 -0.21
N MET A 80 17.27 1.61 -1.47
CA MET A 80 18.45 2.20 -2.10
C MET A 80 18.77 3.59 -1.52
N ALA A 81 17.76 4.37 -1.18
CA ALA A 81 17.92 5.70 -0.58
C ALA A 81 18.31 5.66 0.91
N ALA A 82 18.11 4.52 1.58
CA ALA A 82 18.49 4.30 2.98
C ALA A 82 19.85 3.60 3.15
N ALA A 83 20.52 3.22 2.05
CA ALA A 83 21.84 2.59 2.02
C ALA A 83 22.93 3.64 1.79
#